data_AF-A0A9W4M859-F1
#
_entry.id   AF-A0A9W4M859-F1
#
_cell.length_a   1.000
_cell.length_b   1.000
_cell.length_c   1.000
_cell.angle_alpha   90.00
_cell.angle_beta   90.00
_cell.angle_gamma   90.00
#
_symmetry.space_group_name_H-M   'P 1'
#
loop_
_entity.id
_entity.type
_entity.pdbx_description
1 polymer ?
#
loop_
_entity_poly.entity_id
_entity_poly.type
_entity_poly.pdbx_seq_one_letter_code
_entity_poly.pdbx_strand_id
1 'polypeptide(L)'
;MDAVAVRRAEVQRTKAVVPRGTDRWRLYGLALGEGWRRLRYCAVSAWRSVFSLHRFAPDRILIVPQDLRTADPTVAGDIYSGYYALAGRVVNTRGSSPFNEEPPSRAWAEALYGFGWLRHLRAADSALSRANARALVDDFFNHAASRNGIATKPRVAARRLISLLDHSPLVLDGADRGFYRRFTRTLGRTAVQLQLSVAGGLRGNDRLIAAVALAYAGLCLNGPSRVLRQANRLLTDELNRQVLPDGGHISRNPRLVVELLTDLLPLSQTYAARGAEPPPALIGAIDRMMPVLRMFRHGEGSLGLFNGMGLTKPDLIATLLAYDDVRAKAMEHAPHSGYERLEAGEAIVLMDVGTPPPAEFSREAHAGCLSFEMSVGAFRLVVNCGAPRPGTGQSTFAARSTAAHSTVTMGDVSSCHFAGATNGSSIGWWLGRFIGTPVLSGPRQVPATREILPDGISIKASHDGYLNRFGVIHERRLDLGAHGDRLEGEDSFISEGPARPGETDTALRFHLHPSVRASRIADGPGIFLVLPNQDCWSFEADAGELSLEESVFFAASDGVRRTTQIVVAIDAGLTRTVRWRFLHLGHRPHTESAS
;
A
#
# COMPACT_ATOMS: atom_id res chain seq x y z
N MET A 1 1.03 18.38 -25.32
CA MET A 1 2.19 17.80 -26.02
C MET A 1 2.82 16.80 -25.06
N ASP A 2 2.70 15.47 -25.19
CA ASP A 2 2.17 14.65 -26.28
C ASP A 2 1.29 13.51 -25.75
N ALA A 3 0.00 13.55 -26.13
CA ALA A 3 -0.98 12.50 -25.93
C ALA A 3 -0.69 11.23 -26.77
N VAL A 4 0.30 11.30 -27.66
CA VAL A 4 0.69 10.22 -28.59
C VAL A 4 1.51 9.14 -27.88
N ALA A 5 2.30 9.51 -26.88
CA ALA A 5 3.13 8.55 -26.16
C ALA A 5 2.38 7.81 -25.04
N VAL A 6 1.33 8.42 -24.47
CA VAL A 6 0.38 7.73 -23.57
C VAL A 6 -0.44 6.69 -24.36
N ARG A 7 -0.77 6.98 -25.62
CA ARG A 7 -1.44 6.01 -26.52
C ARG A 7 -0.58 4.82 -26.93
N ARG A 8 0.76 4.93 -26.97
CA ARG A 8 1.63 3.78 -27.26
C ARG A 8 1.84 2.87 -26.04
N ALA A 9 1.81 3.41 -24.82
CA ALA A 9 1.71 2.61 -23.60
C ALA A 9 0.36 1.87 -23.49
N GLU A 10 -0.65 2.27 -24.26
CA GLU A 10 -1.97 1.62 -24.36
C GLU A 10 -2.00 0.38 -25.30
N VAL A 11 -0.88 0.01 -25.95
CA VAL A 11 -0.85 -1.05 -26.99
C VAL A 11 -0.16 -2.36 -26.57
N GLN A 12 0.51 -2.44 -25.41
CA GLN A 12 0.75 -3.76 -24.79
C GLN A 12 -0.53 -4.22 -24.10
N ARG A 13 -1.49 -4.64 -24.93
CA ARG A 13 -2.63 -5.45 -24.51
C ARG A 13 -2.06 -6.78 -24.00
N THR A 14 -1.63 -6.83 -22.74
CA THR A 14 -1.53 -8.10 -22.00
C THR A 14 -2.80 -8.88 -22.32
N LYS A 15 -2.67 -10.05 -22.93
CA LYS A 15 -3.82 -10.88 -23.32
C LYS A 15 -4.65 -11.12 -22.06
N ALA A 16 -5.74 -10.37 -21.92
CA ALA A 16 -6.64 -10.43 -20.78
C ALA A 16 -7.13 -11.87 -20.65
N VAL A 17 -6.72 -12.53 -19.57
CA VAL A 17 -6.96 -13.95 -19.37
C VAL A 17 -8.45 -14.17 -19.16
N VAL A 18 -9.07 -14.93 -20.06
CA VAL A 18 -10.44 -15.45 -19.92
C VAL A 18 -10.50 -16.27 -18.62
N PRO A 19 -11.47 -16.02 -17.72
CA PRO A 19 -11.52 -16.72 -16.45
C PRO A 19 -11.89 -18.19 -16.71
N ARG A 20 -10.99 -19.11 -16.35
CA ARG A 20 -11.26 -20.56 -16.39
C ARG A 20 -12.37 -20.92 -15.38
N GLY A 21 -13.00 -22.08 -15.54
CA GLY A 21 -14.23 -22.46 -14.80
C GLY A 21 -14.14 -22.34 -13.27
N THR A 22 -13.01 -22.69 -12.65
CA THR A 22 -12.80 -22.60 -11.20
C THR A 22 -12.72 -21.15 -10.69
N ASP A 23 -12.09 -20.25 -11.44
CA ASP A 23 -12.01 -18.83 -11.10
C ASP A 23 -13.38 -18.14 -11.22
N ARG A 24 -14.24 -18.60 -12.14
CA ARG A 24 -15.64 -18.13 -12.25
C ARG A 24 -16.44 -18.48 -11.00
N TRP A 25 -16.33 -19.70 -10.48
CA TRP A 25 -17.02 -20.10 -9.24
C TRP A 25 -16.52 -19.32 -8.01
N ARG A 26 -15.21 -19.08 -7.90
CA ARG A 26 -14.65 -18.22 -6.84
C ARG A 26 -15.19 -16.79 -6.92
N LEU A 27 -15.26 -16.22 -8.12
CA LEU A 27 -15.83 -14.89 -8.34
C LEU A 27 -17.30 -14.82 -7.91
N TYR A 28 -18.11 -15.81 -8.29
CA TYR A 28 -19.51 -15.89 -7.86
C TYR A 28 -19.65 -16.05 -6.35
N GLY A 29 -18.82 -16.89 -5.71
CA GLY A 29 -18.80 -17.04 -4.26
C GLY A 29 -18.47 -15.74 -3.52
N LEU A 30 -17.48 -14.98 -4.00
CA LEU A 30 -17.13 -13.67 -3.45
C LEU A 30 -18.27 -12.66 -3.61
N ALA A 31 -18.92 -12.64 -4.78
CA ALA A 31 -20.06 -11.79 -5.08
C ALA A 31 -21.30 -12.10 -4.23
N LEU A 32 -21.70 -13.37 -4.13
CA LEU A 32 -22.80 -13.83 -3.28
C LEU A 32 -22.53 -13.50 -1.81
N GLY A 33 -21.29 -13.70 -1.36
CA GLY A 33 -20.86 -13.30 -0.02
C GLY A 33 -21.04 -11.80 0.22
N GLU A 34 -20.74 -10.94 -0.76
CA GLU A 34 -20.93 -9.48 -0.64
C GLU A 34 -22.41 -9.09 -0.63
N GLY A 35 -23.24 -9.74 -1.45
CA GLY A 35 -24.70 -9.56 -1.44
C GLY A 35 -25.32 -9.93 -0.09
N TRP A 36 -24.99 -11.11 0.43
CA TRP A 36 -25.44 -11.57 1.75
C TRP A 36 -25.01 -10.64 2.88
N ARG A 37 -23.79 -10.08 2.81
CA ARG A 37 -23.29 -9.10 3.79
C ARG A 37 -24.13 -7.82 3.79
N ARG A 38 -24.48 -7.28 2.62
CA ARG A 38 -25.34 -6.09 2.53
C ARG A 38 -26.73 -6.36 3.09
N LEU A 39 -27.32 -7.51 2.76
CA LEU A 39 -28.60 -7.93 3.33
C LEU A 39 -28.53 -8.06 4.85
N ARG A 40 -27.47 -8.71 5.37
CA ARG A 40 -27.26 -8.85 6.81
C ARG A 40 -27.04 -7.50 7.48
N TYR A 41 -26.29 -6.59 6.87
CA TYR A 41 -26.14 -5.22 7.37
C TYR A 41 -27.49 -4.52 7.43
N CYS A 42 -28.30 -4.56 6.37
CA CYS A 42 -29.64 -3.96 6.36
C CYS A 42 -30.55 -4.56 7.43
N ALA A 43 -30.54 -5.89 7.60
CA ALA A 43 -31.31 -6.59 8.62
C ALA A 43 -30.85 -6.21 10.04
N VAL A 44 -29.54 -6.25 10.30
CA VAL A 44 -28.95 -5.87 11.59
C VAL A 44 -29.16 -4.38 11.87
N SER A 45 -29.05 -3.52 10.87
CA SER A 45 -29.26 -2.08 11.01
C SER A 45 -30.72 -1.78 11.32
N ALA A 46 -31.68 -2.42 10.63
CA ALA A 46 -33.10 -2.25 10.89
C ALA A 46 -33.50 -2.78 12.28
N TRP A 47 -32.98 -3.95 12.65
CA TRP A 47 -33.27 -4.56 13.95
C TRP A 47 -32.63 -3.76 15.09
N ARG A 48 -31.35 -3.41 14.98
CA ARG A 48 -30.67 -2.61 16.00
C ARG A 48 -31.06 -1.14 16.00
N SER A 49 -31.48 -0.53 14.89
CA SER A 49 -32.04 0.84 14.93
C SER A 49 -33.29 0.87 15.79
N VAL A 50 -34.15 -0.15 15.71
CA VAL A 50 -35.35 -0.26 16.54
C VAL A 50 -35.02 -0.43 18.04
N PHE A 51 -33.94 -1.13 18.41
CA PHE A 51 -33.62 -1.44 19.81
C PHE A 51 -32.43 -0.66 20.44
N SER A 52 -31.65 0.11 19.66
CA SER A 52 -30.34 0.67 20.07
C SER A 52 -30.18 2.19 19.91
N LEU A 53 -31.18 2.91 19.38
CA LEU A 53 -31.05 4.34 19.00
C LEU A 53 -30.67 5.31 20.15
N HIS A 54 -30.54 4.85 21.40
CA HIS A 54 -30.25 5.69 22.58
C HIS A 54 -29.05 5.26 23.46
N ARG A 55 -28.17 4.34 23.05
CA ARG A 55 -27.13 3.84 24.00
C ARG A 55 -25.77 4.56 23.99
N PHE A 56 -25.44 5.34 22.96
CA PHE A 56 -24.21 6.13 22.95
C PHE A 56 -24.46 7.53 22.39
N ALA A 57 -24.78 8.45 23.30
CA ALA A 57 -25.04 9.85 23.02
C ALA A 57 -24.10 10.72 23.86
N PRO A 58 -22.82 10.82 23.46
CA PRO A 58 -21.85 11.62 24.17
C PRO A 58 -22.23 13.10 24.12
N ASP A 59 -22.08 13.78 25.25
CA ASP A 59 -22.25 15.22 25.40
C ASP A 59 -20.95 15.92 25.80
N ARG A 60 -19.84 15.19 25.97
CA ARG A 60 -18.53 15.74 26.32
C ARG A 60 -17.36 14.99 25.69
N ILE A 61 -16.34 15.75 25.31
CA ILE A 61 -15.01 15.23 24.94
C ILE A 61 -14.14 15.21 26.21
N LEU A 62 -13.58 14.06 26.53
CA LEU A 62 -12.79 13.80 27.74
C LEU A 62 -11.29 14.02 27.53
N ILE A 63 -10.80 13.66 26.35
CA ILE A 63 -9.41 13.82 25.94
C ILE A 63 -9.34 14.01 24.43
N VAL A 64 -8.29 14.67 23.97
CA VAL A 64 -7.99 14.85 22.55
C VAL A 64 -6.70 14.09 22.24
N PRO A 65 -6.71 13.16 21.28
CA PRO A 65 -5.51 12.44 20.85
C PRO A 65 -4.58 13.34 20.01
N GLN A 66 -3.33 12.89 19.84
CA GLN A 66 -2.36 13.50 18.93
C GLN A 66 -2.51 12.95 17.51
N ASP A 67 -2.29 13.79 16.48
CA ASP A 67 -2.10 13.33 15.10
C ASP A 67 -0.60 13.36 14.76
N LEU A 68 -0.07 12.24 14.26
CA LEU A 68 1.32 12.11 13.83
C LEU A 68 1.52 12.43 12.35
N ARG A 69 0.43 12.65 11.61
CA ARG A 69 0.52 12.96 10.18
C ARG A 69 1.09 14.36 10.00
N THR A 70 2.03 14.46 9.09
CA THR A 70 2.62 15.75 8.73
C THR A 70 1.56 16.72 8.22
N ALA A 71 1.62 17.93 8.76
CA ALA A 71 0.80 19.05 8.38
C ALA A 71 1.63 20.09 7.62
N ASP A 72 0.94 20.84 6.79
CA ASP A 72 1.50 21.91 5.96
C ASP A 72 0.53 23.09 6.04
N PRO A 73 0.91 24.21 6.66
CA PRO A 73 0.04 25.37 6.82
C PRO A 73 -0.28 26.07 5.48
N THR A 74 0.54 25.90 4.44
CA THR A 74 0.29 26.52 3.13
C THR A 74 -0.99 25.99 2.46
N VAL A 75 -1.30 24.71 2.68
CA VAL A 75 -2.55 24.06 2.23
C VAL A 75 -3.80 24.73 2.82
N ALA A 76 -3.68 25.36 4.00
CA ALA A 76 -4.80 26.11 4.55
C ALA A 76 -5.15 27.33 3.68
N GLY A 77 -4.13 28.00 3.13
CA GLY A 77 -4.26 29.10 2.16
C GLY A 77 -5.01 28.69 0.88
N ASP A 78 -4.67 27.53 0.34
CA ASP A 78 -5.35 26.94 -0.81
C ASP A 78 -6.84 26.71 -0.52
N ILE A 79 -7.15 26.13 0.65
CA ILE A 79 -8.52 25.85 1.08
C ILE A 79 -9.32 27.15 1.27
N TYR A 80 -8.72 28.24 1.79
CA TYR A 80 -9.38 29.56 1.86
C TYR A 80 -9.74 30.09 0.48
N SER A 81 -8.88 29.82 -0.50
CA SER A 81 -9.04 30.26 -1.89
C SER A 81 -9.97 29.33 -2.68
N GLY A 82 -10.56 28.32 -2.04
CA GLY A 82 -11.45 27.34 -2.67
C GLY A 82 -10.74 26.20 -3.41
N TYR A 83 -9.41 26.07 -3.27
CA TYR A 83 -8.62 25.01 -3.90
C TYR A 83 -8.47 23.81 -2.97
N TYR A 84 -8.94 22.65 -3.43
CA TYR A 84 -8.87 21.38 -2.71
C TYR A 84 -8.00 20.38 -3.47
N ALA A 85 -6.70 20.39 -3.14
CA ALA A 85 -5.70 19.45 -3.67
C ALA A 85 -5.71 18.14 -2.86
N LEU A 86 -6.55 17.18 -3.24
CA LEU A 86 -6.74 15.91 -2.53
C LEU A 86 -6.50 14.72 -3.47
N ALA A 87 -5.84 13.67 -2.98
CA ALA A 87 -5.59 12.44 -3.75
C ALA A 87 -5.09 12.68 -5.20
N GLY A 88 -4.14 13.60 -5.37
CA GLY A 88 -3.53 13.93 -6.66
C GLY A 88 -4.44 14.66 -7.67
N ARG A 89 -5.60 15.18 -7.23
CA ARG A 89 -6.50 16.02 -8.04
C ARG A 89 -6.77 17.33 -7.32
N VAL A 90 -6.92 18.40 -8.09
CA VAL A 90 -7.25 19.73 -7.58
C VAL A 90 -8.64 20.10 -8.09
N VAL A 91 -9.50 20.54 -7.17
CA VAL A 91 -10.82 21.10 -7.48
C VAL A 91 -10.84 22.53 -6.96
N ASN A 92 -11.30 23.47 -7.79
CA ASN A 92 -11.57 24.84 -7.36
C ASN A 92 -13.10 25.00 -7.21
N THR A 93 -13.57 25.23 -5.99
CA THR A 93 -15.00 25.36 -5.66
C THR A 93 -15.58 26.73 -6.00
N ARG A 94 -14.73 27.70 -6.36
CA ARG A 94 -15.11 29.08 -6.71
C ARG A 94 -15.99 29.75 -5.65
N GLY A 95 -15.71 29.45 -4.37
CA GLY A 95 -16.48 29.97 -3.23
C GLY A 95 -17.72 29.14 -2.85
N SER A 96 -18.07 28.11 -3.62
CA SER A 96 -19.08 27.13 -3.23
C SER A 96 -18.54 26.16 -2.17
N SER A 97 -19.45 25.49 -1.46
CA SER A 97 -19.09 24.38 -0.60
C SER A 97 -18.36 23.28 -1.39
N PRO A 98 -17.24 22.74 -0.90
CA PRO A 98 -16.57 21.60 -1.54
C PRO A 98 -17.44 20.34 -1.57
N PHE A 99 -18.51 20.27 -0.76
CA PHE A 99 -19.41 19.13 -0.72
C PHE A 99 -20.49 19.18 -1.81
N ASN A 100 -20.67 20.32 -2.47
CA ASN A 100 -21.53 20.49 -3.65
C ASN A 100 -20.84 20.08 -4.95
N GLU A 101 -19.50 20.06 -4.97
CA GLU A 101 -18.73 19.73 -6.17
C GLU A 101 -18.84 18.24 -6.53
N GLU A 102 -18.91 17.95 -7.84
CA GLU A 102 -18.81 16.57 -8.32
C GLU A 102 -17.36 16.08 -8.14
N PRO A 103 -17.13 15.01 -7.35
CA PRO A 103 -15.77 14.56 -7.09
C PRO A 103 -15.05 14.07 -8.36
N PRO A 104 -13.83 14.56 -8.69
CA PRO A 104 -13.10 14.14 -9.89
C PRO A 104 -12.62 12.69 -9.81
N SER A 105 -12.56 12.12 -8.60
CA SER A 105 -12.30 10.71 -8.40
C SER A 105 -12.86 10.23 -7.06
N ARG A 106 -13.04 8.92 -6.94
CA ARG A 106 -13.41 8.28 -5.67
C ARG A 106 -12.39 8.58 -4.56
N ALA A 107 -11.10 8.56 -4.86
CA ALA A 107 -10.06 8.81 -3.87
C ALA A 107 -10.07 10.26 -3.36
N TRP A 108 -10.37 11.22 -4.23
CA TRP A 108 -10.56 12.63 -3.86
C TRP A 108 -11.76 12.77 -2.90
N ALA A 109 -12.89 12.12 -3.21
CA ALA A 109 -14.07 12.12 -2.32
C ALA A 109 -13.77 11.49 -0.95
N GLU A 110 -13.07 10.35 -0.93
CA GLU A 110 -12.68 9.68 0.32
C GLU A 110 -11.76 10.57 1.18
N ALA A 111 -10.85 11.33 0.56
CA ALA A 111 -9.99 12.28 1.24
C ALA A 111 -10.75 13.51 1.77
N LEU A 112 -11.69 14.06 0.99
CA LEU A 112 -12.53 15.17 1.42
C LEU A 112 -13.39 14.79 2.63
N TYR A 113 -14.16 13.70 2.50
CA TYR A 113 -15.11 13.23 3.53
C TYR A 113 -14.43 12.57 4.73
N GLY A 114 -13.13 12.29 4.64
CA GLY A 114 -12.31 11.76 5.72
C GLY A 114 -11.75 12.84 6.66
N PHE A 115 -11.85 14.13 6.33
CA PHE A 115 -11.45 15.27 7.18
C PHE A 115 -9.98 15.32 7.61
N GLY A 116 -9.11 14.45 7.08
CA GLY A 116 -7.68 14.48 7.41
C GLY A 116 -7.02 15.82 7.06
N TRP A 117 -7.59 16.59 6.11
CA TRP A 117 -7.09 17.92 5.75
C TRP A 117 -7.21 18.96 6.87
N LEU A 118 -8.01 18.73 7.92
CA LEU A 118 -8.09 19.62 9.09
C LEU A 118 -6.74 19.82 9.79
N ARG A 119 -5.81 18.85 9.69
CA ARG A 119 -4.45 19.00 10.25
C ARG A 119 -3.70 20.19 9.67
N HIS A 120 -3.93 20.53 8.40
CA HIS A 120 -3.32 21.68 7.74
C HIS A 120 -3.85 22.99 8.31
N LEU A 121 -5.16 23.07 8.56
CA LEU A 121 -5.79 24.24 9.21
C LEU A 121 -5.36 24.36 10.67
N ARG A 122 -5.15 23.23 11.37
CA ARG A 122 -4.58 23.22 12.74
C ARG A 122 -3.16 23.78 12.75
N ALA A 123 -2.33 23.42 11.77
CA ALA A 123 -0.96 23.92 11.68
C ALA A 123 -0.88 25.42 11.33
N ALA A 124 -1.87 25.97 10.61
CA ALA A 124 -1.92 27.40 10.30
C ALA A 124 -2.32 28.28 11.52
N ASP A 125 -3.01 27.70 12.51
CA ASP A 125 -3.37 28.29 13.82
C ASP A 125 -3.91 29.73 13.83
N SER A 126 -4.60 30.15 12.76
CA SER A 126 -5.21 31.49 12.71
C SER A 126 -6.70 31.48 13.10
N ALA A 127 -7.23 32.63 13.53
CA ALA A 127 -8.66 32.78 13.76
C ALA A 127 -9.49 32.47 12.51
N LEU A 128 -8.97 32.81 11.33
CA LEU A 128 -9.55 32.45 10.04
C LEU A 128 -9.56 30.92 9.82
N SER A 129 -8.47 30.23 10.17
CA SER A 129 -8.38 28.77 10.11
C SER A 129 -9.43 28.09 10.96
N ARG A 130 -9.63 28.58 12.20
CA ARG A 130 -10.63 28.06 13.14
C ARG A 130 -12.06 28.31 12.66
N ALA A 131 -12.35 29.52 12.19
CA ALA A 131 -13.66 29.88 11.64
C ALA A 131 -13.98 29.05 10.38
N ASN A 132 -13.04 28.92 9.44
CA ASN A 132 -13.24 28.14 8.22
C ASN A 132 -13.41 26.63 8.52
N ALA A 133 -12.57 26.06 9.39
CA ALA A 133 -12.71 24.67 9.81
C ALA A 133 -14.11 24.40 10.40
N ARG A 134 -14.60 25.28 11.26
CA ARG A 134 -15.95 25.17 11.84
C ARG A 134 -17.04 25.27 10.79
N ALA A 135 -16.94 26.25 9.89
CA ALA A 135 -17.91 26.44 8.81
C ALA A 135 -18.01 25.20 7.91
N LEU A 136 -16.87 24.66 7.47
CA LEU A 136 -16.82 23.45 6.64
C LEU A 136 -17.36 22.20 7.37
N VAL A 137 -17.08 22.06 8.66
CA VAL A 137 -17.61 20.95 9.46
C VAL A 137 -19.14 21.08 9.63
N ASP A 138 -19.66 22.27 9.95
CA ASP A 138 -21.11 22.49 10.09
C ASP A 138 -21.84 22.29 8.76
N ASP A 139 -21.26 22.82 7.67
CA ASP A 139 -21.79 22.64 6.31
C ASP A 139 -21.90 21.15 5.96
N PHE A 140 -20.85 20.37 6.17
CA PHE A 140 -20.89 18.92 5.95
C PHE A 140 -21.99 18.24 6.78
N PHE A 141 -22.16 18.60 8.07
CA PHE A 141 -23.18 17.99 8.92
C PHE A 141 -24.60 18.23 8.41
N ASN A 142 -24.84 19.37 7.78
CA ASN A 142 -26.13 19.72 7.19
C ASN A 142 -26.27 19.14 5.76
N HIS A 143 -25.17 18.95 5.05
CA HIS A 143 -25.13 18.49 3.67
C HIS A 143 -25.74 17.10 3.45
N ALA A 144 -26.40 16.90 2.30
CA ALA A 144 -27.00 15.62 1.93
C ALA A 144 -25.96 14.49 1.78
N ALA A 145 -24.77 14.84 1.27
CA ALA A 145 -23.66 13.92 1.12
C ALA A 145 -23.23 13.24 2.42
N SER A 146 -23.46 13.85 3.60
CA SER A 146 -23.13 13.22 4.88
C SER A 146 -23.95 11.98 5.19
N ARG A 147 -25.11 11.81 4.53
CA ARG A 147 -26.09 10.76 4.81
C ARG A 147 -26.06 9.60 3.82
N ASN A 148 -25.30 9.72 2.72
CA ASN A 148 -25.28 8.69 1.66
C ASN A 148 -23.91 8.58 0.95
N GLY A 149 -23.84 7.67 -0.02
CA GLY A 149 -22.71 7.59 -0.95
C GLY A 149 -21.37 7.20 -0.32
N ILE A 150 -20.32 7.93 -0.69
CA ILE A 150 -18.93 7.65 -0.28
C ILE A 150 -18.69 8.03 1.19
N ALA A 151 -19.34 9.09 1.68
CA ALA A 151 -19.11 9.61 3.03
C ALA A 151 -19.57 8.66 4.14
N THR A 152 -20.54 7.77 3.86
CA THR A 152 -21.03 6.76 4.80
C THR A 152 -20.29 5.44 4.73
N LYS A 153 -19.33 5.27 3.80
CA LYS A 153 -18.51 4.06 3.74
C LYS A 153 -17.73 3.90 5.05
N PRO A 154 -17.69 2.69 5.65
CA PRO A 154 -17.10 2.49 6.97
C PRO A 154 -15.66 3.00 7.11
N ARG A 155 -14.80 2.76 6.12
CA ARG A 155 -13.42 3.29 6.11
C ARG A 155 -13.39 4.82 6.20
N VAL A 156 -14.22 5.51 5.41
CA VAL A 156 -14.29 6.98 5.37
C VAL A 156 -14.88 7.53 6.66
N ALA A 157 -15.93 6.90 7.18
CA ALA A 157 -16.54 7.27 8.45
C ALA A 157 -15.59 7.07 9.64
N ALA A 158 -14.80 5.99 9.64
CA ALA A 158 -13.75 5.74 10.64
C ALA A 158 -12.66 6.81 10.58
N ARG A 159 -12.19 7.18 9.39
CA ARG A 159 -11.21 8.27 9.22
C ARG A 159 -11.75 9.62 9.67
N ARG A 160 -12.97 9.95 9.27
CA ARG A 160 -13.65 11.16 9.73
C ARG A 160 -13.78 11.21 11.24
N LEU A 161 -14.17 10.10 11.89
CA LEU A 161 -14.29 10.05 13.35
C LEU A 161 -12.96 10.33 14.03
N ILE A 162 -11.87 9.70 13.57
CA ILE A 162 -10.51 9.92 14.11
C ILE A 162 -10.09 11.38 13.88
N SER A 163 -10.12 11.87 12.65
CA SER A 163 -9.68 13.25 12.34
C SER A 163 -10.51 14.32 13.04
N LEU A 164 -11.82 14.12 13.24
CA LEU A 164 -12.64 15.06 14.01
C LEU A 164 -12.31 15.03 15.51
N LEU A 165 -11.91 13.89 16.07
CA LEU A 165 -11.43 13.81 17.45
C LEU A 165 -10.07 14.51 17.59
N ASP A 166 -9.10 14.17 16.74
CA ASP A 166 -7.73 14.72 16.73
C ASP A 166 -7.71 16.25 16.58
N HIS A 167 -8.62 16.80 15.78
CA HIS A 167 -8.70 18.23 15.50
C HIS A 167 -9.89 18.93 16.17
N SER A 168 -10.50 18.30 17.18
CA SER A 168 -11.60 18.91 17.93
C SER A 168 -11.26 20.26 18.57
N PRO A 169 -10.04 20.53 19.09
CA PRO A 169 -9.70 21.86 19.62
C PRO A 169 -9.80 22.97 18.58
N LEU A 170 -9.32 22.71 17.35
CA LEU A 170 -9.39 23.67 16.24
C LEU A 170 -10.86 24.02 15.91
N VAL A 171 -11.72 23.01 15.85
CA VAL A 171 -13.11 23.16 15.42
C VAL A 171 -13.97 23.80 16.52
N LEU A 172 -13.72 23.46 17.80
CA LEU A 172 -14.54 23.85 18.94
C LEU A 172 -14.13 25.17 19.61
N ASP A 173 -12.95 25.71 19.32
CA ASP A 173 -12.47 26.96 19.91
C ASP A 173 -13.36 28.17 19.54
N GLY A 174 -14.09 28.74 20.50
CA GLY A 174 -15.07 29.80 20.25
C GLY A 174 -16.36 29.31 19.59
N ALA A 175 -16.66 28.01 19.63
CA ALA A 175 -17.94 27.46 19.20
C ALA A 175 -19.04 27.69 20.25
N ASP A 176 -20.27 27.94 19.80
CA ASP A 176 -21.43 28.01 20.69
C ASP A 176 -21.85 26.63 21.23
N ARG A 177 -22.69 26.64 22.27
CA ARG A 177 -23.20 25.40 22.91
C ARG A 177 -24.03 24.53 21.96
N GLY A 178 -24.73 25.13 21.00
CA GLY A 178 -25.53 24.44 20.00
C GLY A 178 -24.65 23.65 19.04
N PHE A 179 -23.63 24.28 18.48
CA PHE A 179 -22.64 23.64 17.62
C PHE A 179 -21.91 22.53 18.36
N TYR A 180 -21.44 22.78 19.58
CA TYR A 180 -20.76 21.78 20.40
C TYR A 180 -21.64 20.51 20.60
N ARG A 181 -22.92 20.69 20.95
CA ARG A 181 -23.88 19.57 21.07
C ARG A 181 -24.12 18.84 19.74
N ARG A 182 -24.20 19.55 18.61
CA ARG A 182 -24.34 18.92 17.29
C ARG A 182 -23.09 18.11 16.95
N PHE A 183 -21.91 18.65 17.24
CA PHE A 183 -20.61 18.03 17.00
C PHE A 183 -20.48 16.71 17.77
N THR A 184 -20.64 16.72 19.10
CA THR A 184 -20.53 15.48 19.90
C THR A 184 -21.58 14.45 19.51
N ARG A 185 -22.82 14.87 19.23
CA ARG A 185 -23.89 13.98 18.75
C ARG A 185 -23.53 13.32 17.41
N THR A 186 -22.90 14.04 16.49
CA THR A 186 -22.46 13.48 15.20
C THR A 186 -21.32 12.48 15.37
N LEU A 187 -20.37 12.72 16.28
CA LEU A 187 -19.33 11.73 16.62
C LEU A 187 -19.95 10.44 17.18
N GLY A 188 -20.88 10.57 18.14
CA GLY A 188 -21.62 9.43 18.69
C GLY A 188 -22.39 8.64 17.63
N ARG A 189 -23.11 9.33 16.74
CA ARG A 189 -23.81 8.70 15.61
C ARG A 189 -22.87 7.95 14.67
N THR A 190 -21.71 8.54 14.38
CA THR A 190 -20.69 7.90 13.51
C THR A 190 -20.13 6.65 14.17
N ALA A 191 -19.84 6.68 15.48
CA ALA A 191 -19.42 5.50 16.23
C ALA A 191 -20.49 4.39 16.21
N VAL A 192 -21.76 4.74 16.44
CA VAL A 192 -22.87 3.76 16.35
C VAL A 192 -22.99 3.17 14.94
N GLN A 193 -22.86 3.98 13.90
CA GLN A 193 -22.88 3.50 12.51
C GLN A 193 -21.74 2.49 12.25
N LEU A 194 -20.53 2.76 12.74
CA LEU A 194 -19.40 1.84 12.62
C LEU A 194 -19.67 0.52 13.37
N GLN A 195 -20.22 0.57 14.59
CA GLN A 195 -20.62 -0.63 15.32
C GLN A 195 -21.64 -1.48 14.54
N LEU A 196 -22.61 -0.84 13.89
CA LEU A 196 -23.57 -1.51 13.01
C LEU A 196 -22.91 -2.12 11.79
N SER A 197 -21.95 -1.43 11.15
CA SER A 197 -21.19 -1.96 10.03
C SER A 197 -20.38 -3.18 10.42
N VAL A 198 -19.71 -3.15 11.57
CA VAL A 198 -18.97 -4.28 12.14
C VAL A 198 -19.89 -5.48 12.38
N ALA A 199 -21.05 -5.25 13.00
CA ALA A 199 -22.06 -6.29 13.23
C ALA A 199 -22.67 -6.83 11.92
N GLY A 200 -22.84 -5.97 10.92
CA GLY A 200 -23.31 -6.33 9.58
C GLY A 200 -22.33 -7.20 8.79
N GLY A 201 -21.06 -7.27 9.20
CA GLY A 201 -20.04 -8.11 8.55
C GLY A 201 -18.98 -7.36 7.77
N LEU A 202 -18.66 -6.14 8.20
CA LEU A 202 -17.43 -5.47 7.80
C LEU A 202 -16.23 -6.42 7.99
N ARG A 203 -15.28 -6.36 7.05
CA ARG A 203 -14.18 -7.31 6.88
C ARG A 203 -12.90 -6.58 6.45
N GLY A 204 -11.78 -7.28 6.51
CA GLY A 204 -10.47 -6.81 6.09
C GLY A 204 -9.98 -5.60 6.87
N ASN A 205 -9.10 -4.82 6.24
CA ASN A 205 -8.55 -3.59 6.81
C ASN A 205 -9.65 -2.58 7.21
N ASP A 206 -10.77 -2.55 6.50
CA ASP A 206 -11.89 -1.66 6.84
C ASP A 206 -12.48 -1.98 8.23
N ARG A 207 -12.44 -3.26 8.65
CA ARG A 207 -12.88 -3.69 9.98
C ARG A 207 -11.89 -3.30 11.07
N LEU A 208 -10.59 -3.49 10.82
CA LEU A 208 -9.53 -3.07 11.75
C LEU A 208 -9.62 -1.56 11.98
N ILE A 209 -9.79 -0.77 10.92
CA ILE A 209 -9.84 0.67 11.13
C ILE A 209 -11.12 1.15 11.82
N ALA A 210 -12.24 0.47 11.61
CA ALA A 210 -13.43 0.71 12.42
C ALA A 210 -13.16 0.37 13.90
N ALA A 211 -12.40 -0.68 14.20
CA ALA A 211 -12.03 -1.03 15.58
C ALA A 211 -11.18 0.06 16.24
N VAL A 212 -10.16 0.56 15.53
CA VAL A 212 -9.31 1.68 15.98
C VAL A 212 -10.15 2.94 16.24
N ALA A 213 -11.01 3.32 15.29
CA ALA A 213 -11.88 4.49 15.45
C ALA A 213 -12.86 4.35 16.62
N LEU A 214 -13.38 3.14 16.87
CA LEU A 214 -14.25 2.87 18.01
C LEU A 214 -13.50 2.90 19.35
N ALA A 215 -12.23 2.48 19.38
CA ALA A 215 -11.38 2.60 20.56
C ALA A 215 -11.11 4.08 20.89
N TYR A 216 -10.77 4.90 19.88
CA TYR A 216 -10.69 6.35 20.02
C TYR A 216 -12.00 6.95 20.56
N ALA A 217 -13.14 6.58 19.98
CA ALA A 217 -14.44 7.08 20.45
C ALA A 217 -14.72 6.69 21.90
N GLY A 218 -14.38 5.46 22.30
CA GLY A 218 -14.58 4.98 23.67
C GLY A 218 -13.68 5.64 24.72
N LEU A 219 -12.51 6.15 24.31
CA LEU A 219 -11.57 6.87 25.18
C LEU A 219 -11.84 8.37 25.24
N CYS A 220 -12.12 8.96 24.08
CA CYS A 220 -12.20 10.41 23.89
C CYS A 220 -13.58 10.98 24.21
N LEU A 221 -14.64 10.18 24.12
CA LEU A 221 -16.01 10.65 24.36
C LEU A 221 -16.56 10.06 25.65
N ASN A 222 -17.37 10.84 26.35
CA ASN A 222 -18.05 10.33 27.52
C ASN A 222 -19.15 9.33 27.15
N GLY A 223 -19.26 8.24 27.91
CA GLY A 223 -20.30 7.25 27.68
C GLY A 223 -20.13 6.01 28.55
N PRO A 224 -21.00 5.00 28.38
CA PRO A 224 -20.97 3.80 29.19
C PRO A 224 -19.65 3.04 29.00
N SER A 225 -19.03 2.60 30.09
CA SER A 225 -17.77 1.83 30.07
C SER A 225 -17.83 0.54 29.20
N ARG A 226 -19.04 0.04 28.92
CA ARG A 226 -19.28 -1.07 27.99
C ARG A 226 -18.81 -0.76 26.56
N VAL A 227 -18.90 0.49 26.12
CA VAL A 227 -18.50 0.89 24.76
C VAL A 227 -17.01 0.69 24.55
N LEU A 228 -16.18 1.21 25.47
CA LEU A 228 -14.74 1.00 25.45
C LEU A 228 -14.39 -0.49 25.57
N ARG A 229 -15.01 -1.24 26.48
CA ARG A 229 -14.75 -2.70 26.59
C ARG A 229 -15.06 -3.46 25.30
N GLN A 230 -16.14 -3.12 24.59
CA GLN A 230 -16.47 -3.75 23.31
C GLN A 230 -15.49 -3.35 22.20
N ALA A 231 -15.09 -2.08 22.17
CA ALA A 231 -14.06 -1.60 21.24
C ALA A 231 -12.72 -2.31 21.47
N ASN A 232 -12.29 -2.49 22.72
CA ASN A 232 -11.04 -3.16 23.08
C ASN A 232 -11.04 -4.62 22.63
N ARG A 233 -12.14 -5.35 22.84
CA ARG A 233 -12.27 -6.73 22.35
C ARG A 233 -12.15 -6.80 20.84
N LEU A 234 -12.89 -5.95 20.13
CA LEU A 234 -12.83 -5.88 18.67
C LEU A 234 -11.42 -5.51 18.17
N LEU A 235 -10.77 -4.55 18.81
CA LEU A 235 -9.41 -4.12 18.46
C LEU A 235 -8.42 -5.27 18.67
N THR A 236 -8.47 -5.96 19.80
CA THR A 236 -7.65 -7.15 20.07
C THR A 236 -7.85 -8.22 19.02
N ASP A 237 -9.11 -8.56 18.70
CA ASP A 237 -9.44 -9.60 17.71
C ASP A 237 -8.88 -9.23 16.32
N GLU A 238 -9.03 -7.98 15.89
CA GLU A 238 -8.55 -7.54 14.57
C GLU A 238 -7.04 -7.37 14.51
N LEU A 239 -6.38 -6.90 15.57
CA LEU A 239 -4.92 -6.83 15.62
C LEU A 239 -4.31 -8.22 15.56
N ASN A 240 -4.83 -9.18 16.35
CA ASN A 240 -4.36 -10.57 16.32
C ASN A 240 -4.60 -11.25 14.97
N ARG A 241 -5.65 -10.84 14.24
CA ARG A 241 -5.99 -11.40 12.92
C ARG A 241 -5.16 -10.81 11.78
N GLN A 242 -4.83 -9.52 11.86
CA GLN A 242 -4.28 -8.77 10.73
C GLN A 242 -2.81 -8.39 10.88
N VAL A 243 -2.29 -8.30 12.10
CA VAL A 243 -0.85 -8.09 12.39
C VAL A 243 -0.24 -9.44 12.72
N LEU A 244 0.59 -9.94 11.82
CA LEU A 244 1.17 -11.27 11.89
C LEU A 244 2.20 -11.38 13.03
N PRO A 245 2.65 -12.61 13.37
CA PRO A 245 3.64 -12.81 14.43
C PRO A 245 4.99 -12.15 14.18
N ASP A 246 5.34 -11.85 12.93
CA ASP A 246 6.53 -11.07 12.58
C ASP A 246 6.28 -9.55 12.56
N GLY A 247 5.03 -9.11 12.76
CA GLY A 247 4.65 -7.70 12.79
C GLY A 247 4.22 -7.12 11.46
N GLY A 248 4.34 -7.84 10.34
CA GLY A 248 3.81 -7.36 9.08
C GLY A 248 2.30 -7.53 9.01
N HIS A 249 1.67 -6.75 8.13
CA HIS A 249 0.23 -6.83 7.92
C HIS A 249 -0.13 -7.97 6.95
N ILE A 250 -1.21 -8.70 7.20
CA ILE A 250 -1.68 -9.85 6.40
C ILE A 250 -1.87 -9.55 4.89
N SER A 251 -2.08 -8.29 4.53
CA SER A 251 -2.16 -7.87 3.12
C SER A 251 -0.81 -7.78 2.42
N ARG A 252 0.30 -7.94 3.15
CA ARG A 252 1.68 -7.82 2.67
C ARG A 252 1.96 -6.46 2.03
N ASN A 253 1.28 -5.41 2.48
CA ASN A 253 1.45 -4.05 1.96
C ASN A 253 2.21 -3.19 2.98
N PRO A 254 3.46 -2.79 2.71
CA PRO A 254 4.25 -1.91 3.57
C PRO A 254 3.54 -0.61 3.94
N ARG A 255 2.68 -0.07 3.05
CA ARG A 255 1.88 1.13 3.33
C ARG A 255 0.99 0.98 4.56
N LEU A 256 0.43 -0.22 4.77
CA LEU A 256 -0.45 -0.44 5.92
C LEU A 256 0.30 -0.50 7.25
N VAL A 257 1.59 -0.87 7.25
CA VAL A 257 2.43 -0.77 8.45
C VAL A 257 2.53 0.69 8.88
N VAL A 258 2.84 1.59 7.94
CA VAL A 258 2.90 3.04 8.17
C VAL A 258 1.54 3.60 8.60
N GLU A 259 0.47 3.30 7.87
CA GLU A 259 -0.87 3.82 8.19
C GLU A 259 -1.35 3.39 9.57
N LEU A 260 -1.15 2.13 9.94
CA LEU A 260 -1.56 1.60 11.22
C LEU A 260 -0.71 2.17 12.36
N LEU A 261 0.63 2.20 12.25
CA LEU A 261 1.48 2.81 13.28
C LEU A 261 1.10 4.28 13.55
N THR A 262 0.77 5.02 12.49
CA THR A 262 0.30 6.42 12.59
C THR A 262 -0.98 6.56 13.42
N ASP A 263 -1.83 5.53 13.47
CA ASP A 263 -3.06 5.53 14.25
C ASP A 263 -2.92 4.85 15.62
N LEU A 264 -2.09 3.80 15.72
CA LEU A 264 -1.96 2.97 16.92
C LEU A 264 -1.06 3.62 17.97
N LEU A 265 0.00 4.33 17.56
CA LEU A 265 0.89 5.03 18.50
C LEU A 265 0.14 6.10 19.31
N PRO A 266 -0.62 7.04 18.69
CA PRO A 266 -1.38 8.02 19.49
C PRO A 266 -2.52 7.37 20.26
N LEU A 267 -3.08 6.25 19.78
CA LEU A 267 -4.10 5.51 20.50
C LEU A 267 -3.53 4.97 21.81
N SER A 268 -2.34 4.38 21.78
CA SER A 268 -1.60 3.91 22.97
C SER A 268 -1.36 5.05 23.96
N GLN A 269 -0.89 6.21 23.48
CA GLN A 269 -0.70 7.40 24.33
C GLN A 269 -2.02 7.91 24.92
N THR A 270 -3.13 7.81 24.18
CA THR A 270 -4.46 8.21 24.65
C THR A 270 -4.95 7.31 25.79
N TYR A 271 -4.63 6.01 25.77
CA TYR A 271 -4.87 5.11 26.91
C TYR A 271 -4.10 5.59 28.16
N ALA A 272 -2.79 5.81 28.02
CA ALA A 272 -1.95 6.26 29.11
C ALA A 272 -2.44 7.59 29.72
N ALA A 273 -2.77 8.56 28.87
CA ALA A 273 -3.27 9.86 29.31
C ALA A 273 -4.68 9.81 29.95
N ARG A 274 -5.47 8.77 29.66
CA ARG A 274 -6.75 8.51 30.34
C ARG A 274 -6.60 7.68 31.63
N GLY A 275 -5.38 7.26 31.99
CA GLY A 275 -5.16 6.32 33.08
C GLY A 275 -5.83 4.97 32.84
N ALA A 276 -6.05 4.60 31.57
CA ALA A 276 -6.68 3.35 31.17
C ALA A 276 -5.60 2.38 30.68
N GLU A 277 -5.75 1.11 31.02
CA GLU A 277 -4.81 0.08 30.56
C GLU A 277 -5.04 -0.23 29.06
N PRO A 278 -4.02 -0.10 28.20
CA PRO A 278 -4.12 -0.46 26.80
C PRO A 278 -4.26 -1.98 26.65
N PRO A 279 -5.03 -2.49 25.66
CA PRO A 279 -5.05 -3.92 25.37
C PRO A 279 -3.64 -4.44 25.07
N PRO A 280 -3.21 -5.59 25.61
CA PRO A 280 -1.87 -6.12 25.34
C PRO A 280 -1.58 -6.34 23.84
N ALA A 281 -2.60 -6.69 23.06
CA ALA A 281 -2.50 -6.83 21.61
C ALA A 281 -2.16 -5.51 20.89
N LEU A 282 -2.54 -4.35 21.45
CA LEU A 282 -2.17 -3.03 20.90
C LEU A 282 -0.67 -2.78 21.04
N ILE A 283 -0.14 -2.94 22.26
CA ILE A 283 1.28 -2.74 22.54
C ILE A 283 2.11 -3.75 21.75
N GLY A 284 1.76 -5.03 21.84
CA GLY A 284 2.47 -6.07 21.11
C GLY A 284 2.40 -5.90 19.58
N ALA A 285 1.33 -5.34 19.02
CA ALA A 285 1.29 -5.02 17.59
C ALA A 285 2.28 -3.90 17.23
N ILE A 286 2.31 -2.81 18.00
CA ILE A 286 3.24 -1.69 17.80
C ILE A 286 4.69 -2.19 17.85
N ASP A 287 5.04 -2.94 18.90
CA ASP A 287 6.40 -3.45 19.13
C ASP A 287 6.90 -4.33 17.98
N ARG A 288 6.02 -5.15 17.39
CA ARG A 288 6.37 -6.00 16.24
C ARG A 288 6.40 -5.24 14.91
N MET A 289 5.55 -4.22 14.76
CA MET A 289 5.46 -3.44 13.51
C MET A 289 6.65 -2.51 13.29
N MET A 290 7.30 -2.02 14.36
CA MET A 290 8.45 -1.10 14.24
C MET A 290 9.67 -1.74 13.56
N PRO A 291 10.12 -2.96 13.92
CA PRO A 291 11.18 -3.66 13.17
C PRO A 291 10.83 -3.94 11.70
N VAL A 292 9.56 -4.23 11.40
CA VAL A 292 9.08 -4.44 10.02
C VAL A 292 9.10 -3.14 9.22
N LEU A 293 8.75 -2.00 9.83
CA LEU A 293 8.91 -0.70 9.21
C LEU A 293 10.37 -0.47 8.78
N ARG A 294 11.33 -0.84 9.64
CA ARG A 294 12.77 -0.74 9.33
C ARG A 294 13.23 -1.72 8.26
N MET A 295 12.71 -2.95 8.27
CA MET A 295 13.00 -3.95 7.24
C MET A 295 12.77 -3.41 5.83
N PHE A 296 11.63 -2.76 5.61
CA PHE A 296 11.27 -2.24 4.30
C PHE A 296 12.06 -1.00 3.86
N ARG A 297 12.87 -0.38 4.73
CA ARG A 297 13.62 0.83 4.37
C ARG A 297 14.86 0.49 3.55
N HIS A 298 14.98 1.11 2.39
CA HIS A 298 16.25 1.20 1.67
C HIS A 298 17.19 2.24 2.32
N GLY A 299 18.42 2.34 1.83
CA GLY A 299 19.46 3.18 2.46
C GLY A 299 19.12 4.68 2.48
N GLU A 300 18.39 5.19 1.50
CA GLU A 300 17.86 6.57 1.49
C GLU A 300 16.64 6.77 2.42
N GLY A 301 16.16 5.69 3.03
CA GLY A 301 15.09 5.70 4.01
C GLY A 301 13.68 5.56 3.45
N SER A 302 13.49 5.50 2.14
CA SER A 302 12.19 5.22 1.55
C SER A 302 11.88 3.71 1.54
N LEU A 303 10.60 3.33 1.50
CA LEU A 303 10.19 1.92 1.64
C LEU A 303 10.22 1.17 0.31
N GLY A 304 10.47 -0.14 0.36
CA GLY A 304 10.34 -1.04 -0.78
C GLY A 304 8.94 -1.01 -1.38
N LEU A 305 8.84 -1.01 -2.70
CA LEU A 305 7.60 -0.78 -3.47
C LEU A 305 6.86 -2.09 -3.76
N PHE A 306 6.66 -2.90 -2.71
CA PHE A 306 5.94 -4.16 -2.79
C PHE A 306 4.44 -3.97 -2.60
N ASN A 307 3.64 -4.74 -3.36
CA ASN A 307 2.19 -4.69 -3.31
C ASN A 307 1.69 -3.23 -3.44
N GLY A 308 0.64 -2.85 -2.71
CA GLY A 308 0.06 -1.51 -2.78
C GLY A 308 0.90 -0.38 -2.16
N MET A 309 2.22 -0.52 -2.03
CA MET A 309 3.13 0.57 -1.62
C MET A 309 3.53 1.42 -2.83
N GLY A 310 3.45 2.74 -2.65
CA GLY A 310 3.83 3.72 -3.67
C GLY A 310 4.80 4.75 -3.08
N LEU A 311 4.56 6.04 -3.35
CA LEU A 311 5.37 7.13 -2.80
C LEU A 311 5.50 7.01 -1.28
N THR A 312 6.73 6.98 -0.78
CA THR A 312 7.03 7.11 0.65
C THR A 312 7.01 8.58 1.06
N LYS A 313 6.44 8.88 2.23
CA LYS A 313 6.45 10.20 2.87
C LYS A 313 7.59 10.25 3.90
N PRO A 314 8.78 10.76 3.56
CA PRO A 314 9.97 10.63 4.40
C PRO A 314 9.79 11.29 5.78
N ASP A 315 9.11 12.44 5.79
CA ASP A 315 8.66 13.17 6.97
C ASP A 315 7.82 12.31 7.93
N LEU A 316 6.85 11.56 7.41
CA LEU A 316 6.02 10.67 8.22
C LEU A 316 6.84 9.50 8.78
N ILE A 317 7.73 8.91 7.98
CA ILE A 317 8.61 7.82 8.43
C ILE A 317 9.54 8.31 9.54
N ALA A 318 10.13 9.50 9.39
CA ALA A 318 10.98 10.10 10.42
C ALA A 318 10.20 10.31 11.73
N THR A 319 8.97 10.84 11.64
CA THR A 319 8.09 10.99 12.81
C THR A 319 7.84 9.65 13.49
N LEU A 320 7.48 8.59 12.75
CA LEU A 320 7.23 7.27 13.35
C LEU A 320 8.48 6.68 14.01
N LEU A 321 9.65 6.80 13.39
CA LEU A 321 10.90 6.28 13.93
C LEU A 321 11.38 7.02 15.20
N ALA A 322 10.92 8.26 15.41
CA ALA A 322 11.19 8.99 16.65
C ALA A 322 10.47 8.37 17.88
N TYR A 323 9.43 7.56 17.66
CA TYR A 323 8.73 6.80 18.72
C TYR A 323 9.35 5.42 19.00
N ASP A 324 10.40 5.03 18.28
CA ASP A 324 11.12 3.78 18.52
C ASP A 324 12.19 3.97 19.60
N ASP A 325 11.79 3.90 20.87
CA ASP A 325 12.70 4.08 22.02
C ASP A 325 13.86 3.07 22.01
N VAL A 326 13.63 1.87 21.46
CA VAL A 326 14.59 0.75 21.48
C VAL A 326 15.59 0.83 20.31
N ARG A 327 15.30 1.65 19.29
CA ARG A 327 16.04 1.68 18.01
C ARG A 327 16.35 0.26 17.52
N ALA A 328 15.33 -0.60 17.52
CA ALA A 328 15.49 -2.00 17.19
C ALA A 328 16.18 -2.16 15.82
N LYS A 329 17.03 -3.19 15.68
CA LYS A 329 17.62 -3.52 14.38
C LYS A 329 16.53 -3.81 13.36
N ALA A 330 16.81 -3.54 12.08
CA ALA A 330 15.90 -3.92 11.02
C ALA A 330 15.67 -5.44 11.07
N MET A 331 14.42 -5.85 10.90
CA MET A 331 14.11 -7.26 10.72
C MET A 331 14.72 -7.74 9.41
N GLU A 332 15.44 -8.85 9.45
CA GLU A 332 16.05 -9.44 8.25
C GLU A 332 15.15 -10.49 7.60
N HIS A 333 14.32 -11.16 8.40
CA HIS A 333 13.49 -12.28 7.98
C HIS A 333 12.08 -12.13 8.51
N ALA A 334 11.09 -12.12 7.62
CA ALA A 334 9.67 -12.01 7.97
C ALA A 334 8.88 -13.19 7.34
N PRO A 335 8.89 -14.37 7.96
CA PRO A 335 8.36 -15.61 7.35
C PRO A 335 6.84 -15.60 7.21
N HIS A 336 6.12 -14.89 8.09
CA HIS A 336 4.67 -14.86 8.04
C HIS A 336 4.16 -13.86 7.00
N SER A 337 4.85 -12.73 6.88
CA SER A 337 4.57 -11.68 5.90
C SER A 337 5.21 -11.97 4.54
N GLY A 338 6.18 -12.89 4.47
CA GLY A 338 6.82 -13.39 3.27
C GLY A 338 7.79 -12.39 2.65
N TYR A 339 8.77 -11.93 3.43
CA TYR A 339 9.84 -11.04 2.96
C TYR A 339 11.20 -11.44 3.53
N GLU A 340 12.24 -11.18 2.74
CA GLU A 340 13.65 -11.26 3.16
C GLU A 340 14.34 -9.91 2.94
N ARG A 341 15.30 -9.61 3.80
CA ARG A 341 16.24 -8.50 3.67
C ARG A 341 17.66 -9.04 3.78
N LEU A 342 18.45 -8.85 2.72
CA LEU A 342 19.89 -9.06 2.72
C LEU A 342 20.57 -7.69 2.85
N GLU A 343 21.55 -7.59 3.74
CA GLU A 343 22.30 -6.36 3.98
C GLU A 343 23.78 -6.70 4.15
N ALA A 344 24.62 -6.09 3.31
CA ALA A 344 26.07 -6.26 3.33
C ALA A 344 26.75 -4.99 2.80
N GLY A 345 27.75 -4.48 3.51
CA GLY A 345 28.34 -3.17 3.18
C GLY A 345 27.28 -2.07 3.13
N GLU A 346 27.22 -1.34 2.02
CA GLU A 346 26.18 -0.34 1.76
C GLU A 346 24.98 -0.90 0.96
N ALA A 347 25.02 -2.16 0.55
CA ALA A 347 23.99 -2.78 -0.26
C ALA A 347 22.86 -3.35 0.61
N ILE A 348 21.63 -3.04 0.21
CA ILE A 348 20.40 -3.57 0.78
C ILE A 348 19.58 -4.18 -0.34
N VAL A 349 19.23 -5.45 -0.19
CA VAL A 349 18.32 -6.18 -1.09
C VAL A 349 17.09 -6.60 -0.31
N LEU A 350 15.91 -6.23 -0.81
CA LEU A 350 14.62 -6.66 -0.27
C LEU A 350 13.98 -7.61 -1.25
N MET A 351 13.48 -8.77 -0.81
CA MET A 351 12.87 -9.78 -1.67
C MET A 351 11.49 -10.21 -1.18
N ASP A 352 10.52 -10.28 -2.10
CA ASP A 352 9.20 -10.87 -1.88
C ASP A 352 9.27 -12.39 -2.01
N VAL A 353 9.03 -13.11 -0.91
CA VAL A 353 9.06 -14.59 -0.85
C VAL A 353 7.75 -15.18 -0.31
N GLY A 354 6.63 -14.48 -0.51
CA GLY A 354 5.35 -14.88 0.08
C GLY A 354 4.27 -15.23 -0.92
N THR A 355 3.29 -16.01 -0.46
CA THR A 355 2.05 -16.26 -1.21
C THR A 355 1.19 -15.00 -1.31
N PRO A 356 0.36 -14.83 -2.34
CA PRO A 356 -0.59 -13.73 -2.40
C PRO A 356 -1.53 -13.76 -1.18
N PRO A 357 -1.87 -12.59 -0.61
CA PRO A 357 -2.70 -12.55 0.58
C PRO A 357 -4.12 -13.07 0.30
N PRO A 358 -4.88 -13.47 1.33
CA PRO A 358 -6.25 -13.92 1.17
C PRO A 358 -7.12 -12.90 0.40
N ALA A 359 -8.14 -13.37 -0.32
CA ALA A 359 -8.98 -12.53 -1.18
C ALA A 359 -9.57 -11.28 -0.47
N GLU A 360 -9.85 -11.39 0.83
CA GLU A 360 -10.33 -10.28 1.68
C GLU A 360 -9.32 -9.12 1.81
N PHE A 361 -8.03 -9.39 1.63
CA PHE A 361 -6.90 -8.46 1.80
C PHE A 361 -6.14 -8.18 0.50
N SER A 362 -6.51 -8.81 -0.61
CA SER A 362 -5.73 -8.81 -1.85
C SER A 362 -6.15 -7.77 -2.91
N ARG A 363 -7.00 -6.81 -2.54
CA ARG A 363 -7.48 -5.74 -3.45
C ARG A 363 -6.34 -4.88 -4.01
N GLU A 364 -5.25 -4.76 -3.27
CA GLU A 364 -4.06 -4.01 -3.66
C GLU A 364 -2.82 -4.92 -3.73
N ALA A 365 -3.01 -6.25 -3.68
CA ALA A 365 -1.90 -7.17 -3.83
C ALA A 365 -1.44 -7.21 -5.28
N HIS A 366 -0.13 -7.35 -5.47
CA HIS A 366 0.54 -7.40 -6.76
C HIS A 366 0.95 -8.85 -7.09
N ALA A 367 1.19 -9.13 -8.36
CA ALA A 367 1.73 -10.39 -8.85
C ALA A 367 3.28 -10.39 -8.85
N GLY A 368 3.87 -9.89 -7.77
CA GLY A 368 5.32 -9.65 -7.63
C GLY A 368 6.09 -10.71 -6.86
N CYS A 369 5.57 -11.95 -6.75
CA CYS A 369 6.29 -13.04 -6.07
C CYS A 369 7.70 -13.23 -6.65
N LEU A 370 8.71 -13.37 -5.78
CA LEU A 370 10.14 -13.44 -6.11
C LEU A 370 10.74 -12.17 -6.75
N SER A 371 10.00 -11.05 -6.74
CA SER A 371 10.58 -9.75 -7.07
C SER A 371 11.51 -9.26 -5.96
N PHE A 372 12.48 -8.44 -6.34
CA PHE A 372 13.39 -7.80 -5.40
C PHE A 372 13.62 -6.33 -5.75
N GLU A 373 14.09 -5.58 -4.77
CA GLU A 373 14.64 -4.23 -4.92
C GLU A 373 16.05 -4.18 -4.34
N MET A 374 16.92 -3.38 -4.92
CA MET A 374 18.31 -3.21 -4.48
C MET A 374 18.65 -1.72 -4.40
N SER A 375 19.21 -1.32 -3.26
CA SER A 375 19.85 -0.01 -3.08
C SER A 375 21.30 -0.18 -2.64
N VAL A 376 22.14 0.78 -3.02
CA VAL A 376 23.54 0.91 -2.61
C VAL A 376 23.72 2.31 -2.04
N GLY A 377 24.08 2.39 -0.77
CA GLY A 377 24.15 3.65 -0.04
C GLY A 377 22.81 4.39 -0.10
N ALA A 378 22.82 5.64 -0.55
CA ALA A 378 21.63 6.48 -0.70
C ALA A 378 20.90 6.33 -2.05
N PHE A 379 21.26 5.36 -2.89
CA PHE A 379 20.74 5.26 -4.26
C PHE A 379 20.11 3.89 -4.54
N ARG A 380 18.90 3.90 -5.09
CA ARG A 380 18.26 2.68 -5.60
C ARG A 380 18.80 2.34 -6.98
N LEU A 381 19.22 1.10 -7.15
CA LEU A 381 19.66 0.56 -8.43
C LEU A 381 18.48 -0.15 -9.11
N VAL A 382 17.97 -1.20 -8.49
CA VAL A 382 16.84 -2.02 -8.96
C VAL A 382 15.61 -1.74 -8.11
N VAL A 383 14.47 -1.51 -8.75
CA VAL A 383 13.19 -1.20 -8.10
C VAL A 383 12.05 -2.07 -8.63
N ASN A 384 10.89 -2.03 -7.98
CA ASN A 384 9.62 -2.33 -8.64
C ASN A 384 8.98 -1.02 -9.13
N CYS A 385 8.01 -1.09 -10.05
CA CYS A 385 7.35 0.10 -10.56
C CYS A 385 6.55 0.86 -9.46
N GLY A 386 6.10 0.14 -8.43
CA GLY A 386 5.31 0.65 -7.32
C GLY A 386 3.84 0.94 -7.65
N ALA A 387 3.04 1.18 -6.62
CA ALA A 387 1.62 1.47 -6.78
C ALA A 387 1.38 2.94 -7.19
N PRO A 388 0.51 3.19 -8.20
CA PRO A 388 0.15 4.55 -8.60
C PRO A 388 -0.64 5.25 -7.50
N ARG A 389 -0.50 6.57 -7.42
CA ARG A 389 -1.30 7.38 -6.49
C ARG A 389 -2.79 7.23 -6.80
N PRO A 390 -3.63 6.93 -5.81
CA PRO A 390 -5.08 6.87 -6.00
C PRO A 390 -5.61 8.15 -6.64
N GLY A 391 -6.58 8.05 -7.55
CA GLY A 391 -7.24 9.21 -8.16
C GLY A 391 -6.56 9.78 -9.41
N THR A 392 -5.35 9.35 -9.76
CA THR A 392 -4.59 9.85 -10.93
C THR A 392 -5.07 9.30 -12.28
N GLY A 393 -5.99 8.34 -12.30
CA GLY A 393 -6.49 7.69 -13.52
C GLY A 393 -5.51 6.68 -14.14
N GLN A 394 -4.36 6.45 -13.51
CA GLN A 394 -3.38 5.45 -13.93
C GLN A 394 -3.91 4.03 -13.72
N SER A 395 -3.49 3.12 -14.60
CA SER A 395 -3.92 1.72 -14.54
C SER A 395 -3.35 1.05 -13.29
N THR A 396 -4.18 0.92 -12.25
CA THR A 396 -3.87 0.10 -11.07
C THR A 396 -3.65 -1.36 -11.44
N PHE A 397 -4.21 -1.83 -12.57
CA PHE A 397 -4.05 -3.20 -13.01
C PHE A 397 -2.64 -3.46 -13.57
N ALA A 398 -2.13 -2.55 -14.42
CA ALA A 398 -0.79 -2.68 -15.00
C ALA A 398 0.29 -2.71 -13.91
N ALA A 399 0.21 -1.79 -12.93
CA ALA A 399 1.13 -1.74 -11.80
C ALA A 399 1.11 -3.01 -10.91
N ARG A 400 0.02 -3.79 -10.96
CA ARG A 400 -0.13 -5.04 -10.21
C ARG A 400 0.34 -6.26 -10.97
N SER A 401 0.61 -6.15 -12.26
CA SER A 401 1.06 -7.26 -13.09
C SER A 401 2.50 -7.66 -12.76
N THR A 402 2.87 -8.90 -13.08
CA THR A 402 4.26 -9.38 -12.87
C THR A 402 5.27 -8.60 -13.71
N ALA A 403 4.87 -8.09 -14.87
CA ALA A 403 5.70 -7.27 -15.75
C ALA A 403 6.07 -5.88 -15.16
N ALA A 404 5.45 -5.47 -14.05
CA ALA A 404 5.77 -4.25 -13.32
C ALA A 404 6.71 -4.47 -12.12
N HIS A 405 7.31 -5.66 -12.02
CA HIS A 405 8.16 -6.08 -10.91
C HIS A 405 9.45 -6.69 -11.44
N SER A 406 10.52 -6.57 -10.65
CA SER A 406 11.85 -7.09 -11.02
C SER A 406 11.93 -8.61 -10.79
N THR A 407 11.20 -9.36 -11.62
CA THR A 407 11.02 -10.81 -11.58
C THR A 407 10.67 -11.33 -12.99
N VAL A 408 10.23 -12.58 -13.08
CA VAL A 408 10.02 -13.30 -14.34
C VAL A 408 8.56 -13.34 -14.76
N THR A 409 8.31 -13.06 -16.04
CA THR A 409 7.04 -13.40 -16.73
C THR A 409 7.23 -14.56 -17.68
N MET A 410 6.23 -15.43 -17.80
CA MET A 410 6.17 -16.49 -18.81
C MET A 410 4.95 -16.31 -19.71
N GLY A 411 5.14 -16.35 -21.03
CA GLY A 411 4.13 -16.13 -22.05
C GLY A 411 3.44 -14.76 -21.97
N ASP A 412 4.12 -13.74 -21.43
CA ASP A 412 3.56 -12.41 -21.10
C ASP A 412 2.35 -12.46 -20.15
N VAL A 413 2.39 -13.39 -19.19
CA VAL A 413 1.31 -13.62 -18.21
C VAL A 413 1.84 -13.38 -16.80
N SER A 414 0.98 -12.82 -15.95
CA SER A 414 1.30 -12.63 -14.53
C SER A 414 1.15 -13.93 -13.72
N SER A 415 1.96 -14.06 -12.68
CA SER A 415 1.89 -15.19 -11.73
C SER A 415 0.56 -15.26 -10.96
N CYS A 416 -0.17 -14.15 -10.87
CA CYS A 416 -1.51 -14.06 -10.26
C CYS A 416 -2.59 -13.69 -11.27
N HIS A 417 -3.81 -14.14 -11.01
CA HIS A 417 -5.03 -13.73 -11.71
C HIS A 417 -5.89 -12.86 -10.80
N PHE A 418 -6.37 -11.74 -11.33
CA PHE A 418 -7.19 -10.79 -10.58
C PHE A 418 -8.64 -10.79 -11.07
N ALA A 419 -9.58 -10.56 -10.14
CA ALA A 419 -10.98 -10.34 -10.49
C ALA A 419 -11.12 -9.06 -11.33
N GLY A 420 -11.98 -9.08 -12.35
CA GLY A 420 -12.24 -7.92 -13.21
C GLY A 420 -11.17 -7.64 -14.28
N ALA A 421 -10.14 -8.50 -14.41
CA ALA A 421 -9.08 -8.41 -15.42
C ALA A 421 -9.53 -8.73 -16.86
N THR A 422 -10.80 -9.09 -17.05
CA THR A 422 -11.34 -9.61 -18.31
C THR A 422 -12.02 -8.50 -19.11
N ASN A 423 -11.71 -8.42 -20.41
CA ASN A 423 -12.34 -7.47 -21.33
C ASN A 423 -13.84 -7.76 -21.55
N GLY A 424 -14.64 -6.67 -21.62
CA GLY A 424 -15.95 -6.61 -22.27
C GLY A 424 -17.14 -7.22 -21.51
N SER A 425 -18.13 -6.37 -21.21
CA SER A 425 -19.59 -6.64 -21.06
C SER A 425 -20.05 -7.98 -20.45
N SER A 426 -19.24 -8.60 -19.60
CA SER A 426 -19.55 -9.85 -18.93
C SER A 426 -19.94 -9.58 -17.47
N ILE A 427 -20.79 -10.44 -16.91
CA ILE A 427 -21.20 -10.41 -15.49
C ILE A 427 -19.99 -10.24 -14.56
N GLY A 428 -18.82 -10.79 -14.93
CA GLY A 428 -17.57 -10.67 -14.16
C GLY A 428 -17.04 -9.24 -14.04
N TRP A 429 -17.22 -8.38 -15.04
CA TRP A 429 -16.83 -6.97 -14.96
C TRP A 429 -17.73 -6.16 -14.00
N TRP A 430 -19.04 -6.40 -14.06
CA TRP A 430 -20.00 -5.79 -13.14
C TRP A 430 -19.79 -6.27 -11.70
N LEU A 431 -19.53 -7.57 -11.51
CA LEU A 431 -19.19 -8.16 -10.21
C LEU A 431 -17.86 -7.62 -9.67
N GLY A 432 -16.83 -7.48 -10.50
CA GLY A 432 -15.54 -6.87 -10.14
C GLY A 432 -15.68 -5.42 -9.67
N ARG A 433 -16.58 -4.64 -10.27
CA ARG A 433 -16.90 -3.28 -9.79
C ARG A 433 -17.57 -3.29 -8.41
N PHE A 434 -18.26 -4.38 -8.05
CA PHE A 434 -18.94 -4.57 -6.77
C PHE A 434 -18.00 -5.04 -5.64
N ILE A 435 -17.08 -5.97 -5.92
CA ILE A 435 -16.19 -6.59 -4.92
C ILE A 435 -14.77 -5.98 -4.88
N GLY A 436 -14.42 -5.17 -5.89
CA GLY A 436 -13.07 -4.71 -6.18
C GLY A 436 -12.33 -5.70 -7.09
N THR A 437 -11.01 -5.60 -7.11
CA THR A 437 -10.12 -6.45 -7.94
C THR A 437 -9.24 -7.35 -7.07
N PRO A 438 -9.78 -8.20 -6.18
CA PRO A 438 -8.96 -9.14 -5.40
C PRO A 438 -8.26 -10.16 -6.31
N VAL A 439 -7.18 -10.75 -5.79
CA VAL A 439 -6.53 -11.94 -6.35
C VAL A 439 -7.50 -13.12 -6.26
N LEU A 440 -7.73 -13.80 -7.38
CA LEU A 440 -8.58 -15.00 -7.50
C LEU A 440 -7.75 -16.29 -7.38
N SER A 441 -6.58 -16.29 -8.01
CA SER A 441 -5.61 -17.38 -8.01
C SER A 441 -4.20 -16.83 -8.20
N GLY A 442 -3.20 -17.57 -7.77
CA GLY A 442 -1.79 -17.21 -7.82
C GLY A 442 -0.95 -18.32 -7.17
N PRO A 443 0.34 -18.06 -6.90
CA PRO A 443 1.20 -19.04 -6.23
C PRO A 443 0.61 -19.51 -4.90
N ARG A 444 0.70 -20.80 -4.63
CA ARG A 444 0.25 -21.45 -3.39
C ARG A 444 1.40 -22.01 -2.59
N GLN A 445 2.45 -22.46 -3.27
CA GLN A 445 3.67 -22.96 -2.65
C GLN A 445 4.79 -21.98 -2.97
N VAL A 446 5.35 -21.38 -1.92
CA VAL A 446 6.47 -20.44 -2.02
C VAL A 446 7.51 -20.81 -0.96
N PRO A 447 8.24 -21.92 -1.10
CA PRO A 447 9.31 -22.25 -0.17
C PRO A 447 10.45 -21.24 -0.33
N ALA A 448 11.05 -20.85 0.78
CA ALA A 448 12.20 -19.96 0.84
C ALA A 448 13.19 -20.47 1.88
N THR A 449 14.47 -20.45 1.53
CA THR A 449 15.58 -20.84 2.41
C THR A 449 16.65 -19.77 2.39
N ARG A 450 17.11 -19.43 3.59
CA ARG A 450 18.18 -18.48 3.85
C ARG A 450 19.43 -19.22 4.30
N GLU A 451 20.57 -18.87 3.73
CA GLU A 451 21.88 -19.38 4.15
C GLU A 451 22.86 -18.21 4.35
N ILE A 452 23.60 -18.24 5.46
CA ILE A 452 24.72 -17.33 5.70
C ILE A 452 25.97 -18.07 5.24
N LEU A 453 26.63 -17.55 4.22
CA LEU A 453 27.84 -18.12 3.64
C LEU A 453 29.07 -17.33 4.15
N PRO A 454 30.28 -17.92 4.13
CA PRO A 454 31.50 -17.18 4.47
C PRO A 454 31.69 -15.91 3.64
N ASP A 455 31.29 -15.97 2.36
CA ASP A 455 31.50 -14.88 1.40
C ASP A 455 30.25 -14.02 1.16
N GLY A 456 29.18 -14.20 1.94
CA GLY A 456 27.94 -13.44 1.75
C GLY A 456 26.68 -14.04 2.33
N ILE A 457 25.52 -13.60 1.83
CA ILE A 457 24.20 -14.09 2.22
C ILE A 457 23.48 -14.62 0.98
N SER A 458 22.90 -15.82 1.10
CA SER A 458 22.13 -16.46 0.03
C SER A 458 20.66 -16.59 0.42
N ILE A 459 19.76 -16.19 -0.48
CA ILE A 459 18.33 -16.49 -0.41
C ILE A 459 17.93 -17.29 -1.64
N LYS A 460 17.30 -18.44 -1.43
CA LYS A 460 16.73 -19.27 -2.49
C LYS A 460 15.22 -19.40 -2.24
N ALA A 461 14.41 -19.10 -3.23
CA ALA A 461 12.96 -19.22 -3.13
C ALA A 461 12.32 -19.61 -4.47
N SER A 462 11.20 -20.33 -4.45
CA SER A 462 10.50 -20.76 -5.67
C SER A 462 8.99 -20.53 -5.59
N HIS A 463 8.30 -20.60 -6.72
CA HIS A 463 6.84 -20.48 -6.75
C HIS A 463 6.18 -21.32 -7.85
N ASP A 464 4.97 -21.81 -7.60
CA ASP A 464 4.16 -22.62 -8.51
C ASP A 464 3.18 -21.81 -9.40
N GLY A 465 3.32 -20.48 -9.45
CA GLY A 465 2.42 -19.58 -10.18
C GLY A 465 2.25 -19.89 -11.68
N TYR A 466 3.25 -20.47 -12.33
CA TYR A 466 3.23 -20.84 -13.75
C TYR A 466 2.90 -22.32 -13.98
N LEU A 467 2.82 -23.13 -12.92
CA LEU A 467 2.72 -24.59 -13.03
C LEU A 467 1.45 -25.04 -13.75
N ASN A 468 0.29 -24.51 -13.37
CA ASN A 468 -0.99 -24.90 -13.97
C ASN A 468 -1.15 -24.50 -15.46
N ARG A 469 -0.37 -23.53 -15.93
CA ARG A 469 -0.49 -23.02 -17.31
C ARG A 469 0.61 -23.54 -18.22
N PHE A 470 1.84 -23.60 -17.71
CA PHE A 470 3.03 -23.89 -18.49
C PHE A 470 3.77 -25.14 -18.00
N GLY A 471 3.34 -25.75 -16.89
CA GLY A 471 4.02 -26.90 -16.29
C GLY A 471 5.38 -26.56 -15.69
N VAL A 472 5.61 -25.29 -15.33
CA VAL A 472 6.89 -24.77 -14.83
C VAL A 472 6.76 -24.16 -13.44
N ILE A 473 7.68 -24.53 -12.56
CA ILE A 473 7.99 -23.85 -11.30
C ILE A 473 9.16 -22.90 -11.56
N HIS A 474 9.01 -21.66 -11.10
CA HIS A 474 10.07 -20.64 -11.17
C HIS A 474 10.79 -20.62 -9.83
N GLU A 475 12.10 -20.80 -9.86
CA GLU A 475 13.00 -20.73 -8.71
C GLU A 475 14.01 -19.61 -8.91
N ARG A 476 14.23 -18.80 -7.89
CA ARG A 476 15.21 -17.72 -7.87
C ARG A 476 16.16 -17.89 -6.69
N ARG A 477 17.45 -17.77 -6.94
CA ARG A 477 18.49 -17.62 -5.93
C ARG A 477 19.13 -16.24 -6.07
N LEU A 478 19.35 -15.56 -4.94
CA LEU A 478 20.09 -14.30 -4.83
C LEU A 478 21.24 -14.48 -3.84
N ASP A 479 22.46 -14.20 -4.27
CA ASP A 479 23.68 -14.22 -3.45
C ASP A 479 24.24 -12.79 -3.37
N LEU A 480 24.21 -12.20 -2.17
CA LEU A 480 24.80 -10.89 -1.90
C LEU A 480 26.19 -11.08 -1.29
N GLY A 481 27.23 -10.58 -1.98
CA GLY A 481 28.61 -10.64 -1.49
C GLY A 481 28.82 -9.91 -0.17
N ALA A 482 29.74 -10.38 0.67
CA ALA A 482 29.99 -9.85 2.02
C ALA A 482 30.31 -8.34 2.09
N HIS A 483 30.83 -7.76 1.01
CA HIS A 483 31.14 -6.33 0.91
C HIS A 483 30.02 -5.50 0.27
N GLY A 484 28.94 -6.13 -0.20
CA GLY A 484 27.86 -5.45 -0.91
C GLY A 484 28.23 -4.92 -2.29
N ASP A 485 29.36 -5.35 -2.84
CA ASP A 485 29.91 -4.95 -4.14
C ASP A 485 29.46 -5.87 -5.29
N ARG A 486 28.74 -6.95 -4.97
CA ARG A 486 28.20 -7.90 -5.94
C ARG A 486 26.87 -8.48 -5.48
N LEU A 487 25.91 -8.52 -6.41
CA LEU A 487 24.69 -9.32 -6.29
C LEU A 487 24.63 -10.30 -7.45
N GLU A 488 24.73 -11.59 -7.16
CA GLU A 488 24.57 -12.67 -8.13
C GLU A 488 23.15 -13.24 -8.02
N GLY A 489 22.56 -13.58 -9.16
CA GLY A 489 21.24 -14.16 -9.23
C GLY A 489 21.19 -15.33 -10.19
N GLU A 490 20.36 -16.32 -9.86
CA GLU A 490 20.08 -17.47 -10.71
C GLU A 490 18.58 -17.68 -10.78
N ASP A 491 18.01 -17.63 -11.98
CA ASP A 491 16.62 -17.96 -12.25
C ASP A 491 16.55 -19.33 -12.95
N SER A 492 15.87 -20.29 -12.32
CA SER A 492 15.72 -21.67 -12.77
C SER A 492 14.24 -22.02 -13.06
N PHE A 493 14.02 -22.76 -14.16
CA PHE A 493 12.71 -23.11 -14.71
C PHE A 493 12.49 -24.62 -14.68
N ILE A 494 11.99 -25.10 -13.53
CA ILE A 494 11.81 -26.54 -13.24
C ILE A 494 10.51 -27.01 -13.89
N SER A 495 10.60 -27.90 -14.90
CA SER A 495 9.40 -28.49 -15.51
C SER A 495 8.89 -29.71 -14.75
N GLU A 496 7.60 -29.71 -14.43
CA GLU A 496 6.87 -30.88 -13.91
C GLU A 496 5.94 -31.52 -14.96
N GLY A 497 5.95 -31.02 -16.20
CA GLY A 497 5.16 -31.54 -17.32
C GLY A 497 5.78 -31.21 -18.68
N PRO A 498 5.18 -31.67 -19.80
CA PRO A 498 5.70 -31.39 -21.13
C PRO A 498 5.59 -29.89 -21.44
N ALA A 499 6.69 -29.17 -21.29
CA ALA A 499 6.83 -27.80 -21.77
C ALA A 499 6.74 -27.80 -23.29
N ARG A 500 5.86 -26.98 -23.87
CA ARG A 500 5.75 -26.82 -25.32
C ARG A 500 6.61 -25.61 -25.73
N PRO A 501 7.68 -25.81 -26.52
CA PRO A 501 8.50 -24.71 -27.03
C PRO A 501 7.64 -23.65 -27.75
N GLY A 502 7.95 -22.36 -27.54
CA GLY A 502 7.15 -21.23 -28.04
C GLY A 502 5.88 -20.89 -27.23
N GLU A 503 5.45 -21.72 -26.28
CA GLU A 503 4.47 -21.33 -25.25
C GLU A 503 5.15 -20.85 -23.96
N THR A 504 6.48 -20.96 -23.88
CA THR A 504 7.32 -20.69 -22.71
C THR A 504 8.27 -19.50 -22.88
N ASP A 505 7.94 -18.56 -23.78
CA ASP A 505 8.65 -17.28 -23.92
C ASP A 505 8.72 -16.59 -22.56
N THR A 506 9.93 -16.36 -22.08
CA THR A 506 10.20 -15.95 -20.71
C THR A 506 11.06 -14.71 -20.72
N ALA A 507 10.69 -13.75 -19.88
CA ALA A 507 11.40 -12.49 -19.76
C ALA A 507 11.68 -12.19 -18.29
N LEU A 508 12.96 -12.18 -17.94
CA LEU A 508 13.46 -11.68 -16.66
C LEU A 508 13.54 -10.16 -16.78
N ARG A 509 12.93 -9.43 -15.85
CA ARG A 509 12.94 -7.96 -15.82
C ARG A 509 13.67 -7.44 -14.60
N PHE A 510 14.41 -6.37 -14.79
CA PHE A 510 15.02 -5.57 -13.72
C PHE A 510 14.74 -4.10 -13.99
N HIS A 511 13.76 -3.53 -13.30
CA HIS A 511 13.42 -2.12 -13.46
C HIS A 511 14.45 -1.25 -12.76
N LEU A 512 15.01 -0.27 -13.48
CA LEU A 512 16.00 0.63 -12.93
C LEU A 512 15.32 1.86 -12.33
N HIS A 513 15.85 2.36 -11.21
CA HIS A 513 15.36 3.62 -10.65
C HIS A 513 15.59 4.77 -11.65
N PRO A 514 14.67 5.76 -11.78
CA PRO A 514 14.80 6.84 -12.78
C PRO A 514 16.07 7.70 -12.69
N SER A 515 16.81 7.61 -11.59
CA SER A 515 18.09 8.32 -11.42
C SER A 515 19.30 7.54 -11.96
N VAL A 516 19.13 6.26 -12.33
CA VAL A 516 20.18 5.40 -12.87
C VAL A 516 20.29 5.66 -14.36
N ARG A 517 21.51 5.92 -14.85
CA ARG A 517 21.79 5.97 -16.29
C ARG A 517 22.27 4.61 -16.75
N ALA A 518 21.64 4.07 -17.78
CA ALA A 518 21.99 2.76 -18.34
C ALA A 518 22.39 2.86 -19.81
N SER A 519 23.43 2.12 -20.19
CA SER A 519 23.89 2.00 -21.57
C SER A 519 24.43 0.61 -21.83
N ARG A 520 24.19 0.06 -23.03
CA ARG A 520 24.89 -1.17 -23.45
C ARG A 520 26.39 -0.93 -23.52
N ILE A 521 27.18 -1.93 -23.15
CA ILE A 521 28.64 -1.91 -23.33
C ILE A 521 28.92 -2.14 -24.82
N ALA A 522 29.69 -1.25 -25.46
CA ALA A 522 29.87 -1.22 -26.91
C ALA A 522 30.40 -2.54 -27.50
N ASP A 523 31.31 -3.21 -26.78
CA ASP A 523 32.00 -4.43 -27.23
C ASP A 523 31.77 -5.63 -26.28
N GLY A 524 30.74 -5.60 -25.43
CA GLY A 524 30.54 -6.61 -24.37
C GLY A 524 29.08 -7.04 -24.18
N PRO A 525 28.83 -8.24 -23.61
CA PRO A 525 27.49 -8.80 -23.43
C PRO A 525 26.72 -8.19 -22.23
N GLY A 526 27.08 -6.98 -21.80
CA GLY A 526 26.60 -6.39 -20.55
C GLY A 526 26.02 -4.99 -20.69
N ILE A 527 25.42 -4.52 -19.59
CA ILE A 527 24.85 -3.18 -19.46
C ILE A 527 25.64 -2.44 -18.37
N PHE A 528 26.13 -1.26 -18.72
CA PHE A 528 26.78 -0.35 -17.79
C PHE A 528 25.74 0.57 -17.14
N LEU A 529 25.86 0.74 -15.83
CA LEU A 529 24.94 1.47 -14.97
C LEU A 529 25.73 2.52 -14.18
N VAL A 530 25.24 3.76 -14.18
CA VAL A 530 25.85 4.86 -13.43
C VAL A 530 24.83 5.43 -12.45
N LEU A 531 25.18 5.38 -11.17
CA LEU A 531 24.42 5.98 -10.06
C LEU A 531 24.65 7.50 -9.98
N PRO A 532 23.78 8.26 -9.30
CA PRO A 532 23.92 9.72 -9.21
C PRO A 532 25.22 10.19 -8.56
N ASN A 533 25.77 9.40 -7.62
CA ASN A 533 27.08 9.63 -7.03
C ASN A 533 28.25 9.20 -7.92
N GLN A 534 28.05 8.93 -9.20
CA GLN A 534 29.09 8.45 -10.14
C GLN A 534 29.61 7.04 -9.87
N ASP A 535 29.05 6.29 -8.92
CA ASP A 535 29.39 4.87 -8.78
C ASP A 535 28.90 4.09 -9.99
N CYS A 536 29.75 3.18 -10.46
CA CYS A 536 29.52 2.41 -11.66
C CYS A 536 29.28 0.95 -11.33
N TRP A 537 28.27 0.39 -12.00
CA TRP A 537 27.90 -1.01 -11.91
C TRP A 537 27.80 -1.60 -13.31
N SER A 538 28.08 -2.89 -13.47
CA SER A 538 27.69 -3.64 -14.66
C SER A 538 26.61 -4.65 -14.34
N PHE A 539 25.78 -4.94 -15.33
CA PHE A 539 24.90 -6.10 -15.36
C PHE A 539 25.31 -7.03 -16.51
N GLU A 540 25.39 -8.32 -16.21
CA GLU A 540 25.70 -9.37 -17.19
C GLU A 540 24.77 -10.57 -16.97
N ALA A 541 24.48 -11.31 -18.03
CA ALA A 541 23.76 -12.58 -17.99
C ALA A 541 24.47 -13.61 -18.87
N ASP A 542 24.49 -14.88 -18.45
CA ASP A 542 25.19 -15.96 -19.17
C ASP A 542 24.36 -16.59 -20.30
N ALA A 543 23.06 -16.32 -20.33
CA ALA A 543 22.13 -16.83 -21.32
C ALA A 543 21.02 -15.82 -21.63
N GLY A 544 20.44 -15.94 -22.83
CA GLY A 544 19.34 -15.12 -23.30
C GLY A 544 19.74 -13.86 -24.05
N GLU A 545 18.75 -13.25 -24.69
CA GLU A 545 18.91 -11.98 -25.39
C GLU A 545 18.78 -10.83 -24.37
N LEU A 546 19.90 -10.14 -24.14
CA LEU A 546 19.97 -8.99 -23.26
C LEU A 546 19.53 -7.71 -23.98
N SER A 547 18.62 -6.95 -23.37
CA SER A 547 18.18 -5.66 -23.90
C SER A 547 17.84 -4.61 -22.82
N LEU A 548 17.81 -3.35 -23.25
CA LEU A 548 17.30 -2.22 -22.47
C LEU A 548 15.97 -1.80 -23.08
N GLU A 549 14.91 -1.86 -22.27
CA GLU A 549 13.55 -1.51 -22.68
C GLU A 549 13.02 -0.31 -21.88
N GLU A 550 11.99 0.36 -22.42
CA GLU A 550 11.28 1.41 -21.70
C GLU A 550 10.54 0.83 -20.49
N SER A 551 10.46 1.62 -19.43
CA SER A 551 9.73 1.28 -18.22
C SER A 551 9.14 2.51 -17.52
N VAL A 552 8.45 2.28 -16.41
CA VAL A 552 7.70 3.31 -15.70
C VAL A 552 7.91 3.20 -14.20
N PHE A 553 7.97 4.34 -13.52
CA PHE A 553 8.09 4.45 -12.07
C PHE A 553 6.94 5.28 -11.51
N PHE A 554 6.08 4.66 -10.71
CA PHE A 554 4.86 5.28 -10.18
C PHE A 554 5.06 5.98 -8.83
N ALA A 555 6.16 5.68 -8.13
CA ALA A 555 6.39 6.12 -6.76
C ALA A 555 7.15 7.46 -6.66
N ALA A 556 7.33 8.21 -7.75
CA ALA A 556 8.00 9.51 -7.69
C ALA A 556 7.17 10.58 -6.97
N SER A 557 7.84 11.59 -6.43
CA SER A 557 7.22 12.72 -5.71
C SER A 557 6.47 13.68 -6.65
N ASP A 558 6.90 13.79 -7.90
CA ASP A 558 6.35 14.65 -8.94
C ASP A 558 5.35 13.94 -9.87
N GLY A 559 5.11 12.65 -9.67
CA GLY A 559 4.13 11.88 -10.44
C GLY A 559 4.74 10.63 -11.06
N VAL A 560 4.28 10.28 -12.26
CA VAL A 560 4.83 9.13 -12.99
C VAL A 560 6.05 9.56 -13.77
N ARG A 561 7.15 8.81 -13.60
CA ARG A 561 8.38 9.00 -14.36
C ARG A 561 8.60 7.84 -15.33
N ARG A 562 9.14 8.16 -16.50
CA ARG A 562 9.72 7.13 -17.38
C ARG A 562 11.08 6.71 -16.82
N THR A 563 11.41 5.46 -17.04
CA THR A 563 12.71 4.89 -16.73
C THR A 563 13.02 3.80 -17.74
N THR A 564 14.12 3.08 -17.54
CA THR A 564 14.51 1.92 -18.32
C THR A 564 14.46 0.67 -17.46
N GLN A 565 14.34 -0.48 -18.10
CA GLN A 565 14.50 -1.78 -17.47
C GLN A 565 15.48 -2.62 -18.28
N ILE A 566 16.20 -3.49 -17.59
CA ILE A 566 16.99 -4.56 -18.21
C ILE A 566 16.05 -5.73 -18.44
N VAL A 567 16.06 -6.28 -19.66
CA VAL A 567 15.29 -7.48 -20.01
C VAL A 567 16.23 -8.56 -20.53
N VAL A 568 16.13 -9.76 -19.96
CA VAL A 568 16.76 -10.96 -20.50
C VAL A 568 15.65 -11.86 -21.04
N ALA A 569 15.57 -11.97 -22.36
CA ALA A 569 14.58 -12.80 -23.04
C ALA A 569 15.16 -14.18 -23.36
N ILE A 570 14.41 -15.23 -22.99
CA ILE A 570 14.74 -16.64 -23.23
C ILE A 570 13.48 -17.42 -23.59
N ASP A 571 13.63 -18.62 -24.13
CA ASP A 571 12.57 -19.63 -24.10
C ASP A 571 12.89 -20.63 -22.97
N ALA A 572 12.05 -20.69 -21.93
CA ALA A 572 12.25 -21.57 -20.78
C ALA A 572 12.10 -23.07 -21.12
N GLY A 573 11.57 -23.41 -22.30
CA GLY A 573 11.58 -24.76 -22.84
C GLY A 573 12.97 -25.20 -23.30
N LEU A 574 13.81 -24.24 -23.73
CA LEU A 574 15.17 -24.47 -24.23
C LEU A 574 16.24 -24.14 -23.19
N THR A 575 16.06 -23.05 -22.44
CA THR A 575 17.00 -22.54 -21.44
C THR A 575 16.40 -22.73 -20.06
N ARG A 576 16.96 -23.68 -19.28
CA ARG A 576 16.42 -24.05 -17.96
C ARG A 576 16.92 -23.17 -16.82
N THR A 577 18.05 -22.53 -17.00
CA THR A 577 18.67 -21.69 -15.97
C THR A 577 19.33 -20.50 -16.63
N VAL A 578 19.19 -19.33 -16.02
CA VAL A 578 19.88 -18.09 -16.42
C VAL A 578 20.57 -17.53 -15.18
N ARG A 579 21.89 -17.35 -15.25
CA ARG A 579 22.66 -16.68 -14.21
C ARG A 579 22.96 -15.26 -14.64
N TRP A 580 22.78 -14.34 -13.72
CA TRP A 580 23.00 -12.91 -13.93
C TRP A 580 23.70 -12.30 -12.73
N ARG A 581 24.36 -11.16 -12.92
CA ARG A 581 25.06 -10.48 -11.84
C ARG A 581 25.07 -8.98 -12.00
N PHE A 582 24.93 -8.27 -10.88
CA PHE A 582 25.30 -6.86 -10.73
C PHE A 582 26.66 -6.79 -10.05
N LEU A 583 27.63 -6.13 -10.69
CA LEU A 583 28.99 -5.98 -10.19
C LEU A 583 29.35 -4.51 -10.04
N HIS A 584 29.87 -4.13 -8.88
CA HIS A 584 30.45 -2.81 -8.66
C HIS A 584 31.79 -2.71 -9.41
N LEU A 585 31.95 -1.66 -10.22
CA LEU A 585 33.13 -1.40 -11.03
C LEU A 585 34.00 -0.28 -10.45
N GLY A 586 33.59 0.33 -9.33
CA GLY A 586 34.23 1.49 -8.74
C GLY A 586 33.55 2.81 -9.12
N HIS A 587 34.21 3.91 -8.79
CA HIS A 587 33.70 5.26 -8.98
C HIS A 587 34.20 5.86 -10.30
N ARG A 588 33.32 6.45 -11.10
CA ARG A 588 33.72 7.15 -12.32
C ARG A 588 34.44 8.45 -11.94
N PRO A 589 35.69 8.69 -12.39
CA PRO A 589 36.34 9.97 -12.14
C PRO A 589 35.54 11.08 -12.80
N HIS A 590 35.31 12.18 -12.06
CA HIS A 590 34.78 13.42 -12.62
C HIS A 590 35.70 13.85 -13.76
N THR A 591 35.23 13.71 -14.99
CA THR A 591 35.86 14.39 -16.13
C THR A 591 35.44 15.85 -15.98
N GLU A 592 36.34 16.69 -15.48
CA GLU A 592 36.22 18.14 -15.64
C GLU A 592 35.98 18.39 -17.13
N SER A 593 34.77 18.84 -17.47
CA SER A 593 34.49 19.30 -18.83
C SER A 593 35.42 20.49 -19.08
N ALA A 594 36.44 20.28 -19.90
CA ALA A 594 37.17 21.36 -20.51
C ALA A 594 36.15 22.26 -21.22
N SER A 595 36.08 23.49 -20.73
CA SER A 595 35.29 24.61 -21.24
C SER A 595 35.54 24.88 -22.72
#